data_AF-A0A4R0GS18-F1
#
_entry.id   AF-A0A4R0GS18-F1
#
_cell.length_a   1.000
_cell.length_b   1.000
_cell.length_c   1.000
_cell.angle_alpha   90.00
_cell.angle_beta   90.00
_cell.angle_gamma   90.00
#
_symmetry.space_group_name_H-M   'P 1'
#
loop_
_entity.id
_entity.type
_entity.pdbx_description
1 polymer ?
#
loop_
_entity_poly.entity_id
_entity_poly.type
_entity_poly.pdbx_seq_one_letter_code
_entity_poly.pdbx_strand_id
1 'polypeptide(L)'
;MLVGRTPVARYVLAPDLDAKHGPRPYLHPVRTLAGTPVTDALPDDHVWHLGASLAVQDVNGTNLWGGRTYVRDVGYTWRGDHGRIVHTGWEHRTPDRLDHRLHWCDPGGTVLLTERRTLTAAAVSGHPDAWRLTIDSTLTAPAGRDVVLGSPATNGRPGGAGYGGFFWRALAAEPPEVFAGARHGEEAVNGGDQPWVALRGRAPEGGAYTLVFSGLGPGDRWFVRTTMYPGVCVAFAFAQTATIPAGTSRHGRYQVVVADGTLAPDTAAAVATPAG
;
A
#
# COMPACT_ATOMS: atom_id res chain seq x y z
N MET A 1 -13.38 2.23 -10.42
CA MET A 1 -14.11 1.83 -9.22
C MET A 1 -15.09 2.93 -8.87
N LEU A 2 -16.34 2.55 -8.60
CA LEU A 2 -17.44 3.43 -8.26
C LEU A 2 -17.95 3.11 -6.85
N VAL A 3 -18.49 4.12 -6.18
CA VAL A 3 -19.37 3.96 -5.02
C VAL A 3 -20.73 4.52 -5.43
N GLY A 4 -21.73 3.66 -5.57
CA GLY A 4 -22.96 4.00 -6.26
C GLY A 4 -22.66 4.44 -7.70
N ARG A 5 -22.88 5.72 -8.00
CA ARG A 5 -22.59 6.33 -9.32
C ARG A 5 -21.33 7.19 -9.34
N THR A 6 -20.67 7.38 -8.19
CA THR A 6 -19.54 8.30 -8.04
C THR A 6 -18.22 7.59 -8.35
N PRO A 7 -17.41 8.05 -9.31
CA PRO A 7 -16.09 7.49 -9.56
C PRO A 7 -15.10 7.85 -8.44
N VAL A 8 -14.59 6.83 -7.75
CA VAL A 8 -13.70 7.03 -6.60
C VAL A 8 -12.26 6.60 -6.85
N ALA A 9 -12.02 5.66 -7.78
CA ALA A 9 -10.66 5.24 -8.11
C ALA A 9 -10.53 4.69 -9.53
N ARG A 10 -9.36 4.86 -10.15
CA ARG A 10 -8.98 4.13 -11.37
C ARG A 10 -7.93 3.08 -11.04
N TYR A 11 -8.11 1.87 -11.54
CA TYR A 11 -7.14 0.78 -11.38
C TYR A 11 -6.34 0.60 -12.67
N VAL A 12 -5.04 0.93 -12.59
CA VAL A 12 -4.08 0.75 -13.68
C VAL A 12 -3.51 -0.66 -13.57
N LEU A 13 -3.65 -1.46 -14.62
CA LEU A 13 -3.30 -2.89 -14.58
C LEU A 13 -1.86 -3.18 -15.00
N ALA A 14 -1.44 -2.58 -16.11
CA ALA A 14 -0.16 -2.83 -16.75
C ALA A 14 0.41 -1.47 -17.16
N PRO A 15 1.02 -0.74 -16.23
CA PRO A 15 1.62 0.54 -16.57
C PRO A 15 2.86 0.31 -17.45
N ASP A 16 3.03 1.14 -18.46
CA ASP A 16 4.23 1.15 -19.31
C ASP A 16 5.35 1.89 -18.57
N LEU A 17 6.15 1.12 -17.81
CA LEU A 17 7.22 1.64 -16.95
C LEU A 17 8.49 0.80 -17.15
N ASP A 18 9.63 1.47 -17.05
CA ASP A 18 10.93 0.81 -16.90
C ASP A 18 10.89 -0.15 -15.70
N ALA A 19 11.51 -1.33 -15.84
CA ALA A 19 11.56 -2.35 -14.80
C ALA A 19 12.11 -1.78 -13.48
N LYS A 20 13.07 -0.85 -13.54
CA LYS A 20 13.66 -0.19 -12.36
C LYS A 20 12.65 0.64 -11.55
N HIS A 21 11.46 0.92 -12.08
CA HIS A 21 10.38 1.61 -11.38
C HIS A 21 9.33 0.65 -10.79
N GLY A 22 9.56 -0.67 -10.90
CA GLY A 22 8.72 -1.72 -10.32
C GLY A 22 7.32 -1.80 -10.94
N PRO A 23 7.18 -2.14 -12.24
CA PRO A 23 5.87 -2.24 -12.89
C PRO A 23 4.93 -3.19 -12.15
N ARG A 24 3.76 -2.68 -11.77
CA ARG A 24 2.72 -3.40 -11.02
C ARG A 24 1.35 -2.74 -11.18
N PRO A 25 0.23 -3.44 -10.91
CA PRO A 25 -1.06 -2.78 -10.81
C PRO A 25 -1.15 -1.84 -9.60
N TYR A 26 -1.82 -0.71 -9.78
CA TYR A 26 -2.05 0.28 -8.71
C TYR A 26 -3.33 1.09 -8.92
N LEU A 27 -3.86 1.65 -7.84
CA LEU A 27 -4.98 2.58 -7.86
C LEU A 27 -4.47 4.02 -7.92
N HIS A 28 -4.80 4.73 -8.99
CA HIS A 28 -4.56 6.17 -9.12
C HIS A 28 -5.31 6.76 -10.34
N PRO A 29 -5.90 7.96 -10.21
CA PRO A 29 -6.16 8.67 -8.96
C PRO A 29 -7.19 7.94 -8.11
N VAL A 30 -7.03 8.01 -6.79
CA VAL A 30 -8.08 7.76 -5.80
C VAL A 30 -8.59 9.12 -5.30
N ARG A 31 -9.90 9.23 -5.06
CA ARG A 31 -10.58 10.46 -4.67
C ARG A 31 -11.53 10.25 -3.49
N THR A 32 -11.77 11.33 -2.74
CA THR A 32 -12.94 11.43 -1.84
C THR A 32 -14.24 11.51 -2.64
N LEU A 33 -15.40 11.50 -1.97
CA LEU A 33 -16.70 11.59 -2.65
C LEU A 33 -16.94 12.99 -3.25
N ALA A 34 -16.41 14.05 -2.64
CA ALA A 34 -16.41 15.39 -3.23
C ALA A 34 -15.37 15.58 -4.36
N GLY A 35 -14.56 14.56 -4.66
CA GLY A 35 -13.64 14.56 -5.80
C GLY A 35 -12.20 15.00 -5.48
N THR A 36 -11.86 15.25 -4.22
CA THR A 36 -10.50 15.61 -3.79
C THR A 36 -9.55 14.44 -4.07
N PRO A 37 -8.46 14.61 -4.86
CA PRO A 37 -7.48 13.56 -5.08
C PRO A 37 -6.64 13.30 -3.82
N VAL A 38 -6.47 12.01 -3.48
CA VAL A 38 -5.82 11.58 -2.23
C VAL A 38 -4.61 10.66 -2.45
N THR A 39 -4.24 10.43 -3.70
CA THR A 39 -3.07 9.64 -4.09
C THR A 39 -2.22 10.38 -5.10
N ASP A 40 -0.91 10.23 -4.99
CA ASP A 40 0.07 10.68 -5.96
C ASP A 40 0.74 9.46 -6.64
N ALA A 41 1.21 9.62 -7.87
CA ALA A 41 1.83 8.52 -8.63
C ALA A 41 2.87 9.05 -9.62
N LEU A 42 4.00 8.34 -9.71
CA LEU A 42 5.18 8.74 -10.48
C LEU A 42 5.72 10.15 -10.10
N PRO A 43 5.80 10.51 -8.80
CA PRO A 43 6.30 11.83 -8.43
C PRO A 43 7.80 11.95 -8.71
N ASP A 44 8.25 13.17 -9.02
CA ASP A 44 9.63 13.46 -9.44
C ASP A 44 10.68 13.02 -8.40
N ASP A 45 10.34 13.04 -7.11
CA ASP A 45 11.21 12.64 -6.00
C ASP A 45 11.39 11.11 -5.90
N HIS A 46 10.34 10.35 -6.24
CA HIS A 46 10.26 8.91 -6.06
C HIS A 46 9.38 8.29 -7.16
N VAL A 47 9.89 8.27 -8.40
CA VAL A 47 9.14 7.83 -9.59
C VAL A 47 8.60 6.39 -9.53
N TRP A 48 9.07 5.57 -8.60
CA TRP A 48 8.56 4.20 -8.34
C TRP A 48 7.39 4.15 -7.33
N HIS A 49 6.93 5.30 -6.81
CA HIS A 49 5.72 5.37 -5.99
C HIS A 49 4.47 5.43 -6.87
N LEU A 50 3.61 4.43 -6.72
CA LEU A 50 2.46 4.20 -7.59
C LEU A 50 1.16 4.18 -6.77
N GLY A 51 0.60 5.36 -6.50
CA GLY A 51 -0.70 5.54 -5.85
C GLY A 51 -0.90 4.63 -4.63
N ALA A 52 -2.01 3.88 -4.62
CA ALA A 52 -2.20 2.77 -3.70
C ALA A 52 -1.89 1.43 -4.40
N SER A 53 -0.88 0.70 -3.93
CA SER A 53 -0.42 -0.56 -4.53
C SER A 53 0.12 -1.54 -3.49
N LEU A 54 0.25 -2.80 -3.89
CA LEU A 54 0.86 -3.84 -3.07
C LEU A 54 2.14 -4.31 -3.77
N ALA A 55 3.29 -4.11 -3.10
CA ALA A 55 4.61 -4.51 -3.56
C ALA A 55 5.61 -4.59 -2.40
N VAL A 56 6.64 -5.41 -2.55
CA VAL A 56 7.69 -5.60 -1.55
C VAL A 56 9.05 -5.33 -2.19
N GLN A 57 9.93 -4.67 -1.45
CA GLN A 57 11.25 -4.26 -1.95
C GLN A 57 12.25 -5.40 -2.03
N ASP A 58 12.06 -6.46 -1.25
CA ASP A 58 12.89 -7.65 -1.27
C ASP A 58 12.00 -8.91 -1.20
N VAL A 59 11.94 -9.66 -2.30
CA VAL A 59 11.28 -10.96 -2.39
C VAL A 59 12.31 -11.98 -2.86
N ASN A 60 12.89 -12.74 -1.92
CA ASN A 60 14.05 -13.61 -2.19
C ASN A 60 15.17 -12.91 -2.97
N GLY A 61 15.47 -11.64 -2.64
CA GLY A 61 16.49 -10.82 -3.31
C GLY A 61 16.01 -10.07 -4.56
N THR A 62 14.75 -10.23 -4.98
CA THR A 62 14.15 -9.48 -6.10
C THR A 62 13.44 -8.23 -5.61
N ASN A 63 13.70 -7.10 -6.27
CA ASN A 63 13.02 -5.84 -5.99
C ASN A 63 11.76 -5.68 -6.85
N LEU A 64 10.58 -5.74 -6.22
CA LEU A 64 9.28 -5.54 -6.88
C LEU A 64 8.66 -4.16 -6.55
N TRP A 65 9.34 -3.38 -5.71
CA TRP A 65 8.95 -2.01 -5.35
C TRP A 65 9.42 -0.99 -6.38
N GLY A 66 10.58 -1.22 -6.99
CA GLY A 66 11.30 -0.25 -7.82
C GLY A 66 12.32 0.55 -7.01
N GLY A 67 13.00 1.47 -7.69
CA GLY A 67 14.06 2.30 -7.12
C GLY A 67 15.31 1.51 -6.75
N ARG A 68 16.18 2.14 -5.95
CA ARG A 68 17.46 1.53 -5.55
C ARG A 68 17.24 0.48 -4.46
N THR A 69 17.99 -0.62 -4.52
CA THR A 69 18.03 -1.64 -3.46
C THR A 69 19.01 -1.20 -2.38
N TYR A 70 18.61 -1.26 -1.12
CA TYR A 70 19.52 -0.99 -0.01
C TYR A 70 20.44 -2.20 0.23
N VAL A 71 21.74 -1.97 0.16
CA VAL A 71 22.78 -2.97 0.43
C VAL A 71 23.46 -2.61 1.74
N ARG A 72 23.56 -3.57 2.66
CA ARG A 72 24.20 -3.37 3.96
C ARG A 72 25.61 -2.81 3.79
N ASP A 73 25.96 -1.83 4.62
CA ASP A 73 27.26 -1.14 4.64
C ASP A 73 27.66 -0.37 3.36
N VAL A 74 26.81 -0.41 2.31
CA VAL A 74 27.03 0.30 1.03
C VAL A 74 25.98 1.40 0.83
N GLY A 75 24.73 1.15 1.24
CA GLY A 75 23.60 2.06 1.05
C GLY A 75 22.76 1.75 -0.21
N TYR A 76 21.93 2.72 -0.61
CA TYR A 76 21.04 2.58 -1.76
C TYR A 76 21.82 2.50 -3.08
N THR A 77 21.71 1.36 -3.76
CA THR A 77 22.48 1.01 -4.94
C THR A 77 21.55 0.61 -6.09
N TRP A 78 21.86 1.04 -7.32
CA TRP A 78 21.18 0.52 -8.51
C TRP A 78 21.71 -0.89 -8.80
N ARG A 79 20.80 -1.85 -8.92
CA ARG A 79 21.11 -3.25 -9.20
C ARG A 79 20.24 -3.72 -10.37
N GLY A 80 20.60 -4.85 -10.98
CA GLY A 80 19.77 -5.53 -11.99
C GLY A 80 18.78 -6.52 -11.36
N ASP A 81 18.23 -6.20 -10.19
CA ASP A 81 17.39 -7.09 -9.37
C ASP A 81 15.88 -6.79 -9.50
N HIS A 82 15.49 -5.90 -10.41
CA HIS A 82 14.10 -5.46 -10.57
C HIS A 82 13.22 -6.46 -11.30
N GLY A 83 12.21 -6.94 -10.59
CA GLY A 83 11.14 -7.76 -11.16
C GLY A 83 9.90 -6.93 -11.51
N ARG A 84 8.77 -7.63 -11.66
CA ARG A 84 7.46 -7.01 -11.96
C ARG A 84 6.31 -7.81 -11.37
N ILE A 85 5.18 -7.15 -11.11
CA ILE A 85 3.92 -7.81 -10.75
C ILE A 85 2.97 -7.70 -11.93
N VAL A 86 2.53 -8.84 -12.48
CA VAL A 86 1.77 -8.89 -13.74
C VAL A 86 0.38 -9.45 -13.52
N HIS A 87 -0.63 -8.77 -14.09
CA HIS A 87 -1.98 -9.30 -14.17
C HIS A 87 -2.04 -10.50 -15.11
N THR A 88 -2.64 -11.60 -14.66
CA THR A 88 -2.73 -12.84 -15.44
C THR A 88 -4.16 -13.27 -15.77
N GLY A 89 -5.16 -12.61 -15.18
CA GLY A 89 -6.54 -12.82 -15.58
C GLY A 89 -7.54 -12.31 -14.58
N TRP A 90 -8.71 -11.94 -15.09
CA TRP A 90 -9.87 -11.56 -14.30
C TRP A 90 -10.64 -12.77 -13.82
N GLU A 91 -11.25 -12.62 -12.65
CA GLU A 91 -12.19 -13.58 -12.08
C GLU A 91 -13.56 -12.94 -11.93
N HIS A 92 -13.58 -11.66 -11.55
CA HIS A 92 -14.79 -10.88 -11.46
C HIS A 92 -14.49 -9.40 -11.73
N ARG A 93 -15.43 -8.71 -12.38
CA ARG A 93 -15.33 -7.27 -12.65
C ARG A 93 -16.72 -6.65 -12.63
N THR A 94 -16.95 -5.80 -11.65
CA THR A 94 -18.06 -4.86 -11.59
C THR A 94 -17.52 -3.46 -11.34
N PRO A 95 -18.34 -2.41 -11.46
CA PRO A 95 -17.88 -1.05 -11.20
C PRO A 95 -17.33 -0.85 -9.78
N ASP A 96 -17.79 -1.60 -8.79
CA ASP A 96 -17.45 -1.50 -7.36
C ASP A 96 -16.50 -2.61 -6.86
N ARG A 97 -16.37 -3.72 -7.59
CA ARG A 97 -15.52 -4.86 -7.20
C ARG A 97 -14.68 -5.41 -8.35
N LEU A 98 -13.42 -5.71 -8.04
CA LEU A 98 -12.44 -6.26 -8.98
C LEU A 98 -11.74 -7.46 -8.35
N ASP A 99 -11.90 -8.65 -8.93
CA ASP A 99 -11.19 -9.86 -8.50
C ASP A 99 -10.27 -10.34 -9.62
N HIS A 100 -8.99 -10.52 -9.32
CA HIS A 100 -8.03 -10.94 -10.33
C HIS A 100 -6.83 -11.71 -9.78
N ARG A 101 -6.15 -12.38 -10.72
CA ARG A 101 -4.91 -13.11 -10.49
C ARG A 101 -3.71 -12.32 -10.96
N LEU A 102 -2.62 -12.50 -10.23
CA LEU A 102 -1.37 -11.80 -10.39
C LEU A 102 -0.19 -12.77 -10.24
N HIS A 103 0.87 -12.58 -11.00
CA HIS A 103 2.17 -13.21 -10.75
C HIS A 103 3.18 -12.16 -10.33
N TRP A 104 3.99 -12.51 -9.35
CA TRP A 104 5.14 -11.73 -8.90
C TRP A 104 6.37 -12.38 -9.52
N CYS A 105 7.03 -11.67 -10.43
CA CYS A 105 8.08 -12.22 -11.29
C CYS A 105 9.43 -11.60 -10.98
N ASP A 106 10.48 -12.40 -11.02
CA ASP A 106 11.88 -11.94 -10.99
C ASP A 106 12.26 -11.17 -12.28
N PRO A 107 13.49 -10.62 -12.39
CA PRO A 107 13.94 -9.90 -13.58
C PRO A 107 13.93 -10.76 -14.85
N GLY A 108 14.16 -12.07 -14.72
CA GLY A 108 14.11 -13.04 -15.81
C GLY A 108 12.69 -13.46 -16.21
N GLY A 109 11.67 -13.06 -15.45
CA GLY A 109 10.27 -13.41 -15.66
C GLY A 109 9.82 -14.68 -14.94
N THR A 110 10.68 -15.31 -14.14
CA THR A 110 10.31 -16.48 -13.33
C THR A 110 9.32 -16.07 -12.26
N VAL A 111 8.25 -16.83 -12.07
CA VAL A 111 7.27 -16.58 -11.01
C VAL A 111 7.88 -16.92 -9.65
N LEU A 112 7.93 -15.93 -8.75
CA LEU A 112 8.37 -16.06 -7.37
C LEU A 112 7.22 -16.51 -6.46
N LEU A 113 6.06 -15.86 -6.59
CA LEU A 113 4.81 -16.20 -5.91
C LEU A 113 3.61 -15.80 -6.79
N THR A 114 2.45 -16.40 -6.51
CA THR A 114 1.19 -16.04 -7.15
C THR A 114 0.31 -15.25 -6.18
N GLU A 115 -0.55 -14.40 -6.70
CA GLU A 115 -1.47 -13.61 -5.90
C GLU A 115 -2.90 -13.70 -6.45
N ARG A 116 -3.87 -13.86 -5.55
CA ARG A 116 -5.29 -13.57 -5.79
C ARG A 116 -5.62 -12.29 -5.03
N ARG A 117 -6.14 -11.28 -5.74
CA ARG A 117 -6.47 -9.98 -5.15
C ARG A 117 -7.91 -9.60 -5.46
N THR A 118 -8.62 -9.17 -4.43
CA THR A 118 -9.93 -8.54 -4.53
C THR A 118 -9.85 -7.10 -4.06
N LEU A 119 -10.40 -6.19 -4.84
CA LEU A 119 -10.58 -4.77 -4.50
C LEU A 119 -12.07 -4.49 -4.44
N THR A 120 -12.55 -3.92 -3.33
CA THR A 120 -13.95 -3.49 -3.18
C THR A 120 -14.02 -2.03 -2.77
N ALA A 121 -14.90 -1.26 -3.40
CA ALA A 121 -15.23 0.10 -3.02
C ALA A 121 -16.69 0.15 -2.52
N ALA A 122 -16.91 0.56 -1.28
CA ALA A 122 -18.23 0.59 -0.67
C ALA A 122 -18.47 1.90 0.10
N ALA A 123 -19.72 2.33 0.21
CA ALA A 123 -20.09 3.44 1.10
C ALA A 123 -19.87 3.05 2.57
N VAL A 124 -19.61 4.04 3.43
CA VAL A 124 -19.54 3.82 4.88
C VAL A 124 -20.88 4.21 5.50
N SER A 125 -21.58 3.24 6.10
CA SER A 125 -22.87 3.48 6.77
C SER A 125 -22.74 4.57 7.84
N GLY A 126 -23.65 5.55 7.83
CA GLY A 126 -23.63 6.68 8.76
C GLY A 126 -22.62 7.79 8.43
N HIS A 127 -21.81 7.63 7.38
CA HIS A 127 -20.80 8.60 6.96
C HIS A 127 -20.94 8.91 5.46
N PRO A 128 -21.87 9.80 5.06
CA PRO A 128 -22.17 10.07 3.65
C PRO A 128 -21.03 10.77 2.88
N ASP A 129 -20.05 11.28 3.61
CA ASP A 129 -18.84 11.96 3.17
C ASP A 129 -17.62 11.01 3.11
N ALA A 130 -17.83 9.71 3.34
CA ALA A 130 -16.76 8.72 3.35
C ALA A 130 -17.13 7.45 2.56
N TRP A 131 -16.09 6.83 2.00
CA TRP A 131 -16.19 5.51 1.41
C TRP A 131 -14.99 4.65 1.82
N ARG A 132 -15.11 3.34 1.65
CA ARG A 132 -14.11 2.36 2.07
C ARG A 132 -13.57 1.59 0.87
N LEU A 133 -12.26 1.60 0.72
CA LEU A 133 -11.51 0.64 -0.07
C LEU A 133 -11.18 -0.57 0.82
N THR A 134 -11.51 -1.77 0.36
CA THR A 134 -11.02 -3.03 0.96
C THR A 134 -10.17 -3.75 -0.08
N ILE A 135 -8.98 -4.19 0.33
CA ILE A 135 -8.09 -5.04 -0.45
C ILE A 135 -7.93 -6.36 0.28
N ASP A 136 -8.46 -7.43 -0.28
CA ASP A 136 -8.14 -8.79 0.14
C ASP A 136 -7.04 -9.33 -0.79
N SER A 137 -5.95 -9.84 -0.23
CA SER A 137 -4.85 -10.44 -0.98
C SER A 137 -4.45 -11.78 -0.37
N THR A 138 -4.21 -12.76 -1.24
CA THR A 138 -3.63 -14.05 -0.88
C THR A 138 -2.38 -14.25 -1.72
N LEU A 139 -1.21 -14.21 -1.07
CA LEU A 139 0.09 -14.48 -1.67
C LEU A 139 0.44 -15.95 -1.42
N THR A 140 0.65 -16.74 -2.47
CA THR A 140 0.91 -18.18 -2.39
C THR A 140 2.31 -18.51 -2.88
N ALA A 141 3.10 -19.15 -2.00
CA ALA A 141 4.44 -19.65 -2.33
C ALA A 141 4.37 -20.96 -3.14
N PRO A 142 5.33 -21.22 -4.03
CA PRO A 142 5.43 -22.51 -4.72
C PRO A 142 5.70 -23.66 -3.73
N ALA A 143 5.29 -24.88 -4.07
CA ALA A 143 5.34 -26.05 -3.18
C ALA A 143 6.73 -26.46 -2.67
N GLY A 144 7.81 -26.10 -3.37
CA GLY A 144 9.18 -26.55 -3.06
C GLY A 144 10.13 -25.46 -2.59
N ARG A 145 9.64 -24.23 -2.33
CA ARG A 145 10.52 -23.11 -1.99
C ARG A 145 9.80 -22.09 -1.11
N ASP A 146 10.40 -21.78 0.03
CA ASP A 146 10.00 -20.67 0.88
C ASP A 146 10.19 -19.33 0.17
N VAL A 147 9.29 -18.39 0.46
CA VAL A 147 9.42 -17.01 -0.01
C VAL A 147 9.66 -16.11 1.20
N VAL A 148 10.84 -15.51 1.25
CA VAL A 148 11.24 -14.53 2.26
C VAL A 148 10.94 -13.13 1.72
N LEU A 149 10.16 -12.39 2.48
CA LEU A 149 9.82 -10.99 2.26
C LEU A 149 10.67 -10.13 3.20
N GLY A 150 11.33 -9.14 2.61
CA GLY A 150 12.19 -8.19 3.32
C GLY A 150 11.86 -6.74 2.97
N SER A 151 12.65 -5.86 3.56
CA SER A 151 12.61 -4.41 3.37
C SER A 151 14.03 -3.85 3.44
N PRO A 152 14.25 -2.56 3.12
CA PRO A 152 15.54 -1.94 3.38
C PRO A 152 15.99 -2.09 4.84
N ALA A 153 15.08 -2.06 5.80
CA ALA A 153 15.40 -2.23 7.22
C ALA A 153 15.94 -3.63 7.53
N THR A 154 15.32 -4.69 7.00
CA THR A 154 15.85 -6.07 7.17
C THR A 154 17.20 -6.24 6.47
N ASN A 155 17.45 -5.44 5.42
CA ASN A 155 18.73 -5.36 4.72
C ASN A 155 19.76 -4.45 5.42
N GLY A 156 19.45 -3.94 6.62
CA GLY A 156 20.38 -3.19 7.47
C GLY A 156 20.26 -1.67 7.37
N ARG A 157 19.20 -1.13 6.76
CA ARG A 157 18.98 0.32 6.72
C ARG A 157 18.52 0.84 8.09
N PRO A 158 19.23 1.80 8.70
CA PRO A 158 18.79 2.41 9.95
C PRO A 158 17.55 3.30 9.77
N GLY A 159 16.95 3.74 10.88
CA GLY A 159 15.88 4.75 10.87
C GLY A 159 14.49 4.22 10.47
N GLY A 160 14.20 2.96 10.76
CA GLY A 160 12.85 2.39 10.59
C GLY A 160 12.36 2.42 9.14
N ALA A 161 13.23 2.03 8.21
CA ALA A 161 13.01 1.99 6.77
C ALA A 161 12.24 0.74 6.30
N GLY A 162 11.25 0.31 7.09
CA GLY A 162 10.61 -0.99 6.97
C GLY A 162 9.55 -1.13 5.88
N TYR A 163 9.57 -0.30 4.82
CA TYR A 163 8.50 -0.32 3.82
C TYR A 163 8.50 -1.59 2.95
N GLY A 164 7.31 -1.99 2.50
CA GLY A 164 7.08 -3.18 1.68
C GLY A 164 5.82 -3.91 2.15
N GLY A 165 4.80 -3.96 1.30
CA GLY A 165 3.46 -4.48 1.60
C GLY A 165 2.39 -3.66 0.88
N PHE A 166 1.26 -3.40 1.52
CA PHE A 166 0.23 -2.50 0.97
C PHE A 166 0.60 -1.05 1.30
N PHE A 167 0.96 -0.28 0.28
CA PHE A 167 1.43 1.10 0.40
C PHE A 167 0.49 2.09 -0.28
N TRP A 168 0.33 3.24 0.36
CA TRP A 168 -0.39 4.40 -0.14
C TRP A 168 0.55 5.59 -0.21
N ARG A 169 0.89 6.04 -1.43
CA ARG A 169 1.51 7.35 -1.66
C ARG A 169 0.40 8.40 -1.70
N ALA A 170 0.33 9.24 -0.67
CA ALA A 170 -0.68 10.29 -0.57
C ALA A 170 -0.28 11.52 -1.40
N LEU A 171 -1.27 12.31 -1.82
CA LEU A 171 -1.07 13.62 -2.44
C LEU A 171 -1.36 14.71 -1.41
N ALA A 172 -0.36 15.50 -1.03
CA ALA A 172 -0.54 16.57 -0.06
C ALA A 172 0.27 17.81 -0.46
N ALA A 173 -0.32 18.99 -0.24
CA ALA A 173 0.32 20.30 -0.47
C ALA A 173 1.40 20.62 0.58
N GLU A 174 1.19 20.13 1.80
CA GLU A 174 2.06 20.29 2.96
C GLU A 174 2.21 18.93 3.66
N PRO A 175 3.24 18.73 4.52
CA PRO A 175 3.35 17.52 5.32
C PRO A 175 2.05 17.22 6.09
N PRO A 176 1.38 16.09 5.84
CA PRO A 176 0.10 15.79 6.47
C PRO A 176 0.27 15.44 7.94
N GLU A 177 -0.79 15.63 8.73
CA GLU A 177 -0.87 15.15 10.10
C GLU A 177 -1.11 13.63 10.08
N VAL A 178 -0.44 12.90 10.97
CA VAL A 178 -0.67 11.47 11.18
C VAL A 178 -0.87 11.17 12.66
N PHE A 179 -1.81 10.28 12.97
CA PHE A 179 -2.07 9.85 14.35
C PHE A 179 -2.64 8.43 14.42
N ALA A 180 -2.46 7.78 15.56
CA ALA A 180 -2.99 6.46 15.88
C ALA A 180 -3.31 6.37 17.38
N GLY A 181 -4.59 6.51 17.73
CA GLY A 181 -5.00 6.73 19.12
C GLY A 181 -4.34 7.98 19.70
N ALA A 182 -3.64 7.85 20.83
CA ALA A 182 -2.92 8.95 21.48
C ALA A 182 -1.54 9.28 20.87
N ARG A 183 -1.09 8.54 19.84
CA ARG A 183 0.20 8.79 19.17
C ARG A 183 0.00 9.76 18.03
N HIS A 184 0.79 10.83 17.99
CA HIS A 184 0.74 11.87 16.97
C HIS A 184 2.12 12.08 16.34
N GLY A 185 2.15 12.32 15.03
CA GLY A 185 3.36 12.59 14.27
C GLY A 185 4.06 11.34 13.75
N GLU A 186 4.90 11.56 12.72
CA GLU A 186 5.61 10.50 11.98
C GLU A 186 6.40 9.58 12.92
N GLU A 187 7.19 10.14 13.83
CA GLU A 187 8.07 9.40 14.74
C GLU A 187 7.30 8.48 15.70
N ALA A 188 6.19 8.96 16.27
CA ALA A 188 5.43 8.20 17.26
C ALA A 188 4.64 7.03 16.65
N VAL A 189 4.27 7.16 15.36
CA VAL A 189 3.40 6.21 14.65
C VAL A 189 4.22 5.20 13.83
N ASN A 190 5.35 5.61 13.24
CA ASN A 190 6.15 4.73 12.39
C ASN A 190 6.74 3.55 13.19
N GLY A 191 6.49 2.32 12.71
CA GLY A 191 6.85 1.07 13.37
C GLY A 191 5.83 0.57 14.39
N GLY A 192 4.72 1.29 14.59
CA GLY A 192 3.65 0.90 15.51
C GLY A 192 2.76 -0.24 14.99
N ASP A 193 1.99 -0.83 15.88
CA ASP A 193 1.02 -1.93 15.66
C ASP A 193 -0.41 -1.58 16.08
N GLN A 194 -0.72 -0.28 16.16
CA GLN A 194 -2.05 0.20 16.52
C GLN A 194 -3.07 -0.38 15.52
N PRO A 195 -4.30 -0.69 15.95
CA PRO A 195 -5.29 -1.34 15.07
C PRO A 195 -5.62 -0.50 13.82
N TRP A 196 -5.40 0.81 13.89
CA TRP A 196 -5.57 1.74 12.78
C TRP A 196 -4.58 2.91 12.88
N VAL A 197 -4.37 3.57 11.75
CA VAL A 197 -3.66 4.86 11.64
C VAL A 197 -4.46 5.79 10.74
N ALA A 198 -4.51 7.08 11.07
CA ALA A 198 -5.16 8.10 10.27
C ALA A 198 -4.15 9.13 9.77
N LEU A 199 -4.33 9.57 8.52
CA LEU A 199 -3.58 10.63 7.87
C LEU A 199 -4.56 11.72 7.42
N ARG A 200 -4.33 12.97 7.83
CA ARG A 200 -5.10 14.14 7.40
C ARG A 200 -4.23 15.00 6.51
N GLY A 201 -4.69 15.24 5.29
CA GLY A 201 -3.96 16.03 4.32
C GLY A 201 -4.86 17.05 3.63
N ARG A 202 -4.22 17.90 2.82
CA ARG A 202 -4.89 18.82 1.92
C ARG A 202 -4.28 18.68 0.54
N ALA A 203 -5.11 18.51 -0.49
CA ALA A 203 -4.59 18.42 -1.85
C ALA A 203 -4.08 19.80 -2.33
N PRO A 204 -3.10 19.85 -3.26
CA PRO A 204 -2.55 21.10 -3.81
C PRO A 204 -3.61 22.04 -4.40
N GLU A 205 -4.64 21.49 -5.06
CA GLU A 205 -5.73 22.26 -5.66
C GLU A 205 -6.80 22.71 -4.62
N GLY A 206 -6.61 22.37 -3.34
CA GLY A 206 -7.58 22.55 -2.29
C GLY A 206 -8.37 21.27 -1.96
N GLY A 207 -9.15 21.32 -0.89
CA GLY A 207 -9.83 20.15 -0.33
C GLY A 207 -9.00 19.45 0.75
N ALA A 208 -9.50 19.48 1.98
CA ALA A 208 -8.99 18.63 3.05
C ALA A 208 -9.55 17.23 2.87
N TYR A 209 -8.80 16.22 3.31
CA TYR A 209 -9.22 14.82 3.29
C TYR A 209 -8.64 14.07 4.48
N THR A 210 -9.28 12.97 4.84
CA THR A 210 -8.79 12.03 5.85
C THR A 210 -8.73 10.63 5.26
N LEU A 211 -7.60 9.95 5.47
CA LEU A 211 -7.42 8.53 5.20
C LEU A 211 -7.30 7.79 6.52
N VAL A 212 -8.10 6.76 6.73
CA VAL A 212 -8.02 5.90 7.93
C VAL A 212 -7.72 4.47 7.49
N PHE A 213 -6.53 3.99 7.83
CA PHE A 213 -6.02 2.68 7.46
C PHE A 213 -6.23 1.69 8.60
N SER A 214 -6.61 0.46 8.28
CA SER A 214 -6.68 -0.66 9.22
C SER A 214 -6.36 -1.99 8.53
N GLY A 215 -6.21 -3.05 9.33
CA GLY A 215 -5.98 -4.41 8.83
C GLY A 215 -4.52 -4.87 8.84
N LEU A 216 -3.72 -4.46 9.84
CA LEU A 216 -2.43 -5.10 10.08
C LEU A 216 -2.63 -6.60 10.33
N GLY A 217 -1.86 -7.43 9.63
CA GLY A 217 -1.78 -8.86 9.89
C GLY A 217 -0.75 -9.22 10.97
N PRO A 218 -0.62 -10.52 11.32
CA PRO A 218 0.40 -10.97 12.26
C PRO A 218 1.81 -10.56 11.82
N GLY A 219 2.52 -9.86 12.71
CA GLY A 219 3.88 -9.37 12.47
C GLY A 219 3.98 -8.06 11.68
N ASP A 220 2.89 -7.59 11.07
CA ASP A 220 2.87 -6.34 10.31
C ASP A 220 3.02 -5.13 11.23
N ARG A 221 3.58 -4.06 10.68
CA ARG A 221 3.67 -2.75 11.35
C ARG A 221 3.21 -1.65 10.41
N TRP A 222 2.82 -0.51 10.97
CA TRP A 222 2.66 0.71 10.18
C TRP A 222 4.03 1.25 9.80
N PHE A 223 4.28 1.45 8.51
CA PHE A 223 5.34 2.35 8.06
C PHE A 223 4.70 3.66 7.64
N VAL A 224 5.22 4.78 8.16
CA VAL A 224 4.67 6.11 7.92
C VAL A 224 5.79 7.08 7.58
N ARG A 225 5.56 7.90 6.57
CA ARG A 225 6.31 9.13 6.29
C ARG A 225 5.31 10.25 6.04
N THR A 226 5.60 11.45 6.52
CA THR A 226 4.85 12.67 6.25
C THR A 226 5.76 13.79 5.78
N THR A 227 7.02 13.83 6.25
CA THR A 227 7.95 14.95 5.98
C THR A 227 8.72 14.80 4.68
N MET A 228 9.44 13.68 4.49
CA MET A 228 10.17 13.44 3.22
C MET A 228 9.22 13.22 2.05
N TYR A 229 8.15 12.49 2.34
CA TYR A 229 7.00 12.32 1.48
C TYR A 229 5.83 11.77 2.29
N PRO A 230 4.59 12.03 1.86
CA PRO A 230 3.42 11.49 2.53
C PRO A 230 3.12 10.06 2.06
N GLY A 231 3.35 9.08 2.93
CA GLY A 231 3.09 7.67 2.64
C GLY A 231 2.76 6.83 3.86
N VAL A 232 1.80 5.92 3.72
CA VAL A 232 1.40 4.96 4.76
C VAL A 232 1.46 3.55 4.19
N CYS A 233 2.06 2.61 4.92
CA CYS A 233 2.17 1.21 4.51
C CYS A 233 1.70 0.30 5.64
N VAL A 234 0.94 -0.74 5.29
CA VAL A 234 1.00 -2.01 6.02
C VAL A 234 2.30 -2.69 5.62
N ALA A 235 3.31 -2.62 6.48
CA ALA A 235 4.63 -3.16 6.23
C ALA A 235 4.73 -4.62 6.69
N PHE A 236 5.00 -5.53 5.76
CA PHE A 236 5.10 -6.97 6.03
C PHE A 236 6.39 -7.36 6.74
N ALA A 237 7.45 -6.58 6.55
CA ALA A 237 8.79 -6.86 7.03
C ALA A 237 9.45 -5.61 7.61
N PHE A 238 8.81 -4.97 8.60
CA PHE A 238 9.26 -3.68 9.09
C PHE A 238 10.65 -3.71 9.73
N ALA A 239 10.90 -4.71 10.59
CA ALA A 239 12.19 -4.90 11.27
C ALA A 239 12.75 -6.33 11.09
N GLN A 240 11.88 -7.30 10.89
CA GLN A 240 12.23 -8.71 10.67
C GLN A 240 11.64 -9.17 9.34
N THR A 241 12.32 -10.10 8.68
CA THR A 241 11.81 -10.73 7.45
C THR A 241 10.56 -11.56 7.76
N ALA A 242 9.60 -11.56 6.84
CA ALA A 242 8.43 -12.44 6.91
C ALA A 242 8.60 -13.60 5.91
N THR A 243 8.36 -14.84 6.35
CA THR A 243 8.45 -16.02 5.48
C THR A 243 7.06 -16.53 5.13
N ILE A 244 6.83 -16.82 3.86
CA ILE A 244 5.72 -17.66 3.38
C ILE A 244 6.31 -19.05 3.12
N PRO A 245 6.04 -20.04 3.98
CA PRO A 245 6.55 -21.39 3.77
C PRO A 245 6.10 -21.99 2.44
N ALA A 246 6.94 -22.86 1.87
CA ALA A 246 6.67 -23.56 0.63
C ALA A 246 5.27 -24.20 0.62
N GLY A 247 4.51 -23.96 -0.46
CA GLY A 247 3.16 -24.50 -0.65
C GLY A 247 2.07 -23.89 0.25
N THR A 248 2.40 -22.90 1.08
CA THR A 248 1.45 -22.19 1.93
C THR A 248 1.13 -20.80 1.39
N SER A 249 0.24 -20.09 2.08
CA SER A 249 -0.19 -18.75 1.68
C SER A 249 -0.16 -17.76 2.84
N ARG A 250 0.13 -16.51 2.51
CA ARG A 250 -0.09 -15.36 3.37
C ARG A 250 -1.37 -14.65 2.94
N HIS A 251 -2.30 -14.49 3.88
CA HIS A 251 -3.54 -13.75 3.66
C HIS A 251 -3.46 -12.36 4.29
N GLY A 252 -4.07 -11.38 3.65
CA GLY A 252 -4.19 -10.03 4.17
C GLY A 252 -5.51 -9.39 3.73
N ARG A 253 -6.12 -8.62 4.64
CA ARG A 253 -7.30 -7.80 4.38
C ARG A 253 -7.03 -6.40 4.89
N TYR A 254 -6.77 -5.47 3.98
CA TYR A 254 -6.41 -4.10 4.29
C TYR A 254 -7.57 -3.17 3.96
N GLN A 255 -7.84 -2.20 4.82
CA GLN A 255 -8.93 -1.26 4.61
C GLN A 255 -8.41 0.17 4.67
N VAL A 256 -8.97 1.01 3.81
CA VAL A 256 -8.77 2.46 3.85
C VAL A 256 -10.12 3.12 3.75
N VAL A 257 -10.53 3.84 4.81
CA VAL A 257 -11.62 4.80 4.71
C VAL A 257 -11.06 6.09 4.13
N VAL A 258 -11.69 6.58 3.08
CA VAL A 258 -11.36 7.82 2.38
C VAL A 258 -12.52 8.78 2.61
N ALA A 259 -12.27 9.84 3.38
CA ALA A 259 -13.28 10.82 3.79
C ALA A 259 -12.95 12.21 3.28
N ASP A 260 -13.99 12.96 2.93
CA ASP A 260 -13.91 14.40 2.74
C ASP A 260 -13.58 15.10 4.06
N GLY A 261 -12.77 16.16 3.99
CA GLY A 261 -12.45 16.98 5.14
C GLY A 261 -11.54 16.31 6.19
N THR A 262 -11.52 16.93 7.37
CA THR A 262 -10.70 16.51 8.50
C THR A 262 -11.58 15.82 9.55
N LEU A 263 -11.51 14.49 9.67
CA LEU A 263 -12.24 13.76 10.69
C LEU A 263 -11.61 13.98 12.06
N ALA A 264 -12.41 14.21 13.10
CA ALA A 264 -11.94 14.20 14.49
C ALA A 264 -11.42 12.79 14.90
N PRO A 265 -10.53 12.68 15.91
CA PRO A 265 -9.94 11.40 16.28
C PRO A 265 -10.96 10.31 16.63
N ASP A 266 -12.02 10.66 17.35
CA ASP A 266 -13.09 9.71 17.72
C ASP A 266 -13.87 9.22 16.50
N THR A 267 -14.13 10.10 15.53
CA THR A 267 -14.77 9.73 14.26
C THR A 267 -13.86 8.82 13.43
N ALA A 268 -12.55 9.13 13.37
CA ALA A 268 -11.57 8.29 12.69
C ALA A 268 -11.51 6.88 13.32
N ALA A 269 -11.52 6.79 14.65
CA ALA A 269 -11.57 5.52 15.36
C ALA A 269 -12.86 4.73 15.08
N ALA A 270 -14.01 5.41 15.03
CA ALA A 270 -15.29 4.78 14.73
C ALA A 270 -15.32 4.16 13.33
N VAL A 271 -14.83 4.88 12.30
CA VAL A 271 -14.84 4.39 10.91
C VAL A 271 -13.76 3.34 10.61
N ALA A 272 -12.70 3.27 11.44
CA ALA A 272 -11.62 2.29 11.32
C ALA A 272 -12.09 0.85 11.58
N THR A 273 -13.14 0.69 12.38
CA THR A 273 -13.68 -0.63 12.73
C THR A 273 -14.56 -1.12 11.58
N PRO A 274 -14.41 -2.37 11.12
CA PRO A 274 -15.36 -2.97 10.18
C PRO A 274 -16.77 -2.87 10.76
N ALA A 275 -17.77 -2.57 9.93
CA ALA A 275 -19.14 -2.82 10.35
C ALA A 275 -19.25 -4.35 10.53
N GLY A 276 -19.67 -4.77 11.73
CA GLY A 276 -19.89 -6.19 12.04
C GLY A 276 -20.94 -6.84 11.14
#